data_AF-A0A2D7W7Q4-F1
#
_entry.id   AF-A0A2D7W7Q4-F1
#
_cell.length_a   1.000
_cell.length_b   1.000
_cell.length_c   1.000
_cell.angle_alpha   90.00
_cell.angle_beta   90.00
_cell.angle_gamma   90.00
#
_symmetry.space_group_name_H-M   'P 1'
#
loop_
_entity.id
_entity.type
_entity.pdbx_description
1 polymer ?
#
loop_
_entity_poly.entity_id
_entity_poly.type
_entity_poly.pdbx_seq_one_letter_code
_entity_poly.pdbx_strand_id
1 'polypeptide(L)'
;MGTCEMCGNERISTKKAMVSNTIVQSCSRCIETMNLRVKYDNPIISEVSNDISVVQGKGITGIDIMTKESNELIPGFHKKIIESRKIKNWSQQDLARRINEKINVIQKIESGSIPQDSVLKKIEKILELQLMMEISSSNNRMIGKSDSKEMTIADISEEVNDRDIVKKRKKKMRRLGVSRGKTRKRSENIE
;
A
#
# COMPACT_ATOMS: atom_id res chain seq x y z
N MET A 1 -19.57 16.26 33.58
CA MET A 1 -20.03 17.66 33.75
C MET A 1 -18.80 18.51 33.94
N GLY A 2 -18.64 19.57 33.14
CA GLY A 2 -17.43 20.39 33.11
C GLY A 2 -17.51 21.61 34.01
N THR A 3 -16.40 22.33 34.10
CA THR A 3 -16.32 23.66 34.71
C THR A 3 -16.27 24.72 33.62
N CYS A 4 -16.97 25.84 33.80
CA CYS A 4 -16.98 26.92 32.83
C CYS A 4 -15.79 27.87 33.06
N GLU A 5 -14.89 28.00 32.09
CA GLU A 5 -13.68 28.83 32.18
C GLU A 5 -13.99 30.34 32.15
N MET A 6 -15.20 30.74 31.73
CA MET A 6 -15.63 32.14 31.68
C MET A 6 -16.29 32.64 32.97
N CYS A 7 -16.90 31.76 33.77
CA CYS A 7 -17.67 32.14 34.96
C CYS A 7 -17.37 31.30 36.21
N GLY A 8 -16.51 30.30 36.11
CA GLY A 8 -16.07 29.46 37.22
C GLY A 8 -17.11 28.47 37.73
N ASN A 9 -18.36 28.47 37.22
CA ASN A 9 -19.35 27.53 37.72
C ASN A 9 -19.01 26.08 37.35
N GLU A 10 -19.14 25.22 38.34
CA GLU A 10 -18.89 23.79 38.21
C GLU A 10 -20.18 23.01 37.92
N ARG A 11 -20.02 21.78 37.42
CA ARG A 11 -21.10 20.80 37.18
C ARG A 11 -22.16 21.23 36.16
N ILE A 12 -21.77 22.01 35.14
CA ILE A 12 -22.67 22.48 34.08
C ILE A 12 -22.25 21.90 32.72
N SER A 13 -23.17 21.86 31.75
CA SER A 13 -22.85 21.51 30.37
C SER A 13 -21.98 22.60 29.73
N THR A 14 -20.76 22.24 29.36
CA THR A 14 -19.83 23.13 28.67
C THR A 14 -19.79 22.81 27.18
N LYS A 15 -19.61 23.85 26.35
CA LYS A 15 -19.33 23.75 24.91
C LYS A 15 -18.01 24.45 24.64
N LYS A 16 -17.28 23.98 23.62
CA LYS A 16 -16.06 24.63 23.15
C LYS A 16 -16.43 25.91 22.39
N ALA A 17 -16.00 27.06 22.90
CA ALA A 17 -16.21 28.35 22.24
C ALA A 17 -14.86 29.07 22.07
N MET A 18 -14.78 29.93 21.06
CA MET A 18 -13.57 30.70 20.78
C MET A 18 -13.67 32.10 21.41
N VAL A 19 -12.68 32.44 22.25
CA VAL A 19 -12.53 33.75 22.90
C VAL A 19 -11.15 34.28 22.54
N SER A 20 -11.04 35.43 21.87
CA SER A 20 -9.75 36.10 21.58
C SER A 20 -8.66 35.14 21.04
N ASN A 21 -9.03 34.26 20.10
CA ASN A 21 -8.20 33.22 19.46
C ASN A 21 -7.82 31.99 20.31
N THR A 22 -8.31 31.86 21.54
CA THR A 22 -8.17 30.62 22.33
C THR A 22 -9.49 29.86 22.38
N ILE A 23 -9.41 28.52 22.46
CA ILE A 23 -10.58 27.65 22.57
C ILE A 23 -10.78 27.33 24.06
N VAL A 24 -11.90 27.76 24.61
CA VAL A 24 -12.24 27.61 26.04
C VAL A 24 -13.53 26.82 26.22
N GLN A 25 -13.67 26.16 27.37
CA GLN A 25 -14.91 25.48 27.75
C GLN A 25 -15.86 26.47 28.44
N SER A 26 -17.00 26.75 27.82
CA SER A 26 -17.96 27.75 28.32
C SER A 26 -19.38 27.19 28.44
N CYS A 27 -20.13 27.66 29.43
CA CYS A 27 -21.54 27.33 29.60
C CYS A 27 -22.41 28.08 28.57
N SER A 28 -23.64 27.59 28.32
CA SER A 28 -24.58 28.23 27.39
C SER A 28 -24.85 29.70 27.73
N ARG A 29 -24.96 30.04 29.02
CA ARG A 29 -25.18 31.42 29.48
C ARG A 29 -24.05 32.35 29.05
N CYS A 30 -22.80 31.96 29.22
CA CYS A 30 -21.65 32.79 28.81
C CYS A 30 -21.54 32.91 27.29
N ILE A 31 -21.91 31.86 26.56
CA ILE A 31 -21.93 31.89 25.09
C ILE A 31 -22.95 32.90 24.58
N GLU A 32 -24.15 32.92 25.19
CA GLU A 32 -25.23 33.85 24.82
C GLU A 32 -24.92 35.29 25.25
N THR A 33 -24.43 35.51 26.47
CA THR A 33 -24.16 36.86 26.98
C THR A 33 -22.96 37.54 26.32
N MET A 34 -21.91 36.78 26.02
CA MET A 34 -20.69 37.29 25.39
C MET A 34 -20.64 37.05 23.88
N ASN A 35 -21.72 36.51 23.30
CA ASN A 35 -21.88 36.21 21.88
C ASN A 35 -20.69 35.44 21.27
N LEU A 36 -20.26 34.38 21.95
CA LEU A 36 -19.07 33.60 21.60
C LEU A 36 -19.34 32.64 20.44
N ARG A 37 -18.38 32.49 19.52
CA ARG A 37 -18.50 31.53 18.41
C ARG A 37 -18.24 30.12 18.92
N VAL A 38 -19.27 29.27 18.91
CA VAL A 38 -19.17 27.86 19.25
C VAL A 38 -18.44 27.13 18.13
N LYS A 39 -17.37 26.40 18.49
CA LYS A 39 -16.68 25.51 17.55
C LYS A 39 -17.30 24.13 17.69
N TYR A 40 -18.00 23.71 16.66
CA TYR A 40 -18.42 22.32 16.53
C TYR A 40 -17.25 21.55 15.95
N ASP A 41 -16.76 20.56 16.69
CA ASP A 41 -15.91 19.54 16.10
C ASP A 41 -16.84 18.74 15.18
N ASN A 42 -16.90 19.13 13.90
CA ASN A 42 -17.46 18.23 12.90
C ASN A 42 -16.65 16.94 13.04
N PRO A 43 -17.30 15.77 13.25
CA PRO A 43 -16.57 14.53 13.19
C PRO A 43 -15.94 14.51 11.80
N ILE A 44 -14.63 14.70 11.75
CA ILE A 44 -13.86 14.32 10.59
C ILE A 44 -14.21 12.84 10.49
N ILE A 45 -15.03 12.49 9.49
CA ILE A 45 -15.08 11.12 9.01
C ILE A 45 -13.65 10.92 8.56
N SER A 46 -12.81 10.46 9.49
CA SER A 46 -11.57 9.82 9.14
C SER A 46 -12.08 8.63 8.35
N GLU A 47 -12.13 8.80 7.03
CA GLU A 47 -12.05 7.70 6.11
C GLU A 47 -10.73 7.02 6.48
N VAL A 48 -10.80 6.17 7.50
CA VAL A 48 -9.83 5.12 7.69
C VAL A 48 -10.12 4.24 6.49
N SER A 49 -9.49 4.57 5.37
CA SER A 49 -9.27 3.67 4.26
C SER A 49 -8.41 2.53 4.81
N ASN A 50 -9.05 1.66 5.59
CA ASN A 50 -8.64 0.29 5.68
C ASN A 50 -8.92 -0.30 4.31
N ASP A 51 -8.03 0.01 3.36
CA ASP A 51 -7.92 -0.69 2.09
C ASP A 51 -7.38 -2.09 2.40
N ILE A 52 -8.16 -2.89 3.13
CA ILE A 52 -8.07 -4.33 3.05
C ILE A 52 -8.85 -4.68 1.80
N SER A 53 -8.19 -4.53 0.66
CA SER A 53 -8.65 -5.09 -0.59
C SER A 53 -8.61 -6.62 -0.46
N VAL A 54 -9.64 -7.21 0.14
CA VAL A 54 -9.93 -8.63 -0.08
C VAL A 54 -10.39 -8.71 -1.53
N VAL A 55 -9.42 -8.87 -2.43
CA VAL A 55 -9.66 -9.16 -3.83
C VAL A 55 -10.31 -10.53 -3.89
N GLN A 56 -11.65 -10.57 -3.82
CA GLN A 56 -12.41 -11.70 -4.31
C GLN A 56 -12.21 -11.70 -5.83
N GLY A 57 -11.22 -12.48 -6.27
CA GLY A 57 -11.00 -12.76 -7.68
C GLY A 57 -12.29 -13.31 -8.25
N LYS A 58 -12.99 -12.49 -9.03
CA LYS A 58 -13.99 -12.99 -9.98
C LYS A 58 -13.19 -13.86 -10.94
N GLY A 59 -13.33 -15.18 -10.79
CA GLY A 59 -12.55 -16.21 -11.50
C GLY A 59 -12.79 -16.17 -13.01
N ILE A 60 -12.26 -15.15 -13.67
CA ILE A 60 -12.15 -15.06 -15.12
C ILE A 60 -10.70 -15.38 -15.42
N THR A 61 -10.46 -16.61 -15.85
CA THR A 61 -9.13 -17.05 -16.27
C THR A 61 -8.69 -16.22 -17.48
N GLY A 62 -7.67 -15.37 -17.32
CA GLY A 62 -6.96 -14.80 -18.48
C GLY A 62 -6.38 -13.40 -18.34
N ILE A 63 -6.81 -12.58 -17.36
CA ILE A 63 -6.24 -11.23 -17.20
C ILE A 63 -6.07 -10.96 -15.71
N ASP A 64 -4.88 -11.26 -15.19
CA ASP A 64 -4.51 -10.91 -13.84
C ASP A 64 -4.26 -9.39 -13.77
N ILE A 65 -5.13 -8.68 -13.05
CA ILE A 65 -5.00 -7.24 -12.81
C ILE A 65 -3.70 -6.94 -12.04
N MET A 66 -3.14 -7.93 -11.33
CA MET A 66 -1.89 -7.83 -10.57
C MET A 66 -0.62 -7.98 -11.43
N THR A 67 -0.72 -8.45 -12.67
CA THR A 67 0.42 -8.50 -13.62
C THR A 67 0.35 -7.40 -14.67
N LYS A 68 -0.33 -6.29 -14.38
CA LYS A 68 -0.31 -5.14 -15.28
C LYS A 68 1.08 -4.53 -15.26
N GLU A 69 1.85 -4.82 -16.32
CA GLU A 69 3.14 -4.19 -16.61
C GLU A 69 3.00 -2.67 -16.44
N SER A 70 3.61 -2.15 -15.38
CA SER A 70 3.62 -0.73 -15.07
C SER A 70 4.59 -0.06 -16.03
N ASN A 71 4.08 0.34 -17.19
CA ASN A 71 4.83 1.09 -18.18
C ASN A 71 5.02 2.52 -17.71
N GLU A 72 6.27 2.92 -17.52
CA GLU A 72 6.66 4.27 -17.11
C GLU A 72 7.16 5.10 -18.29
N LEU A 73 6.95 6.41 -18.21
CA LEU A 73 7.43 7.33 -19.23
C LEU A 73 8.95 7.55 -19.06
N ILE A 74 9.70 7.39 -20.15
CA ILE A 74 11.16 7.54 -20.13
C ILE A 74 11.58 8.95 -19.69
N PRO A 75 12.58 9.10 -18.80
CA PRO A 75 13.13 10.41 -18.46
C PRO A 75 13.68 11.11 -19.69
N GLY A 76 13.36 12.40 -19.84
CA GLY A 76 13.81 13.19 -21.00
C GLY A 76 13.05 12.92 -22.30
N PHE A 77 11.84 12.35 -22.24
CA PHE A 77 10.97 12.11 -23.42
C PHE A 77 10.83 13.35 -24.33
N HIS A 78 10.76 14.56 -23.76
CA HIS A 78 10.61 15.80 -24.51
C HIS A 78 11.76 16.04 -25.50
N LYS A 79 13.02 15.71 -25.14
CA LYS A 79 14.18 15.86 -26.03
C LYS A 79 14.11 14.88 -27.19
N LYS A 80 13.77 13.62 -26.91
CA LYS A 80 13.58 12.59 -27.94
C LYS A 80 12.52 13.01 -28.96
N ILE A 81 11.39 13.54 -28.50
CA ILE A 81 10.32 14.03 -29.38
C ILE A 81 10.83 15.18 -30.28
N ILE A 82 11.57 16.13 -29.72
CA ILE A 82 12.16 17.25 -30.49
C ILE A 82 13.15 16.73 -31.53
N GLU A 83 14.04 15.82 -31.15
CA GLU A 83 15.05 15.22 -32.04
C GLU A 83 14.38 14.49 -33.20
N SER A 84 13.41 13.62 -32.92
CA SER A 84 12.69 12.88 -33.96
C SER A 84 11.87 13.80 -34.86
N ARG A 85 11.27 14.86 -34.31
CA ARG A 85 10.59 15.88 -35.11
C ARG A 85 11.56 16.57 -36.07
N LYS A 86 12.77 16.92 -35.60
CA LYS A 86 13.81 17.53 -36.44
C LYS A 86 14.33 16.59 -37.51
N ILE A 87 14.54 15.31 -37.19
CA ILE A 87 14.97 14.28 -38.16
C ILE A 87 13.95 14.15 -39.30
N LYS A 88 12.65 14.20 -38.98
CA LYS A 88 11.57 14.15 -39.97
C LYS A 88 11.27 15.52 -40.64
N ASN A 89 12.02 16.57 -40.30
CA ASN A 89 11.84 17.94 -40.79
C ASN A 89 10.41 18.49 -40.62
N TRP A 90 9.75 18.17 -39.50
CA TRP A 90 8.39 18.64 -39.23
C TRP A 90 8.37 19.88 -38.35
N SER A 91 7.46 20.81 -38.62
CA SER A 91 7.16 21.88 -37.66
C SER A 91 6.31 21.35 -36.50
N GLN A 92 6.23 22.10 -35.39
CA GLN A 92 5.32 21.76 -34.28
C GLN A 92 3.86 21.71 -34.73
N GLN A 93 3.49 22.55 -35.71
CA GLN A 93 2.14 22.58 -36.27
C GLN A 93 1.86 21.34 -37.11
N ASP A 94 2.83 20.86 -37.88
CA ASP A 94 2.69 19.63 -38.68
C ASP A 94 2.54 18.40 -37.80
N LEU A 95 3.33 18.32 -36.71
CA LEU A 95 3.23 17.26 -35.72
C LEU A 95 1.84 17.27 -35.05
N ALA A 96 1.35 18.46 -34.66
CA ALA A 96 0.02 18.63 -34.08
C ALA A 96 -1.10 18.16 -35.02
N ARG A 97 -1.02 18.53 -36.32
CA ARG A 97 -1.98 18.10 -37.34
C ARG A 97 -1.98 16.57 -37.54
N ARG A 98 -0.81 15.93 -37.56
CA ARG A 98 -0.70 14.47 -37.74
C ARG A 98 -1.25 13.68 -36.55
N ILE A 99 -1.02 14.16 -35.32
CA ILE A 99 -1.53 13.53 -34.09
C ILE A 99 -3.01 13.88 -33.84
N ASN A 100 -3.54 14.87 -34.58
CA ASN A 100 -4.86 15.46 -34.37
C ASN A 100 -5.02 16.02 -32.94
N GLU A 101 -4.03 16.83 -32.53
CA GLU A 101 -4.00 17.51 -31.23
C GLU A 101 -3.77 19.01 -31.41
N LYS A 102 -4.08 19.80 -30.39
CA LYS A 102 -3.85 21.25 -30.43
C LYS A 102 -2.34 21.56 -30.39
N ILE A 103 -1.91 22.61 -31.09
CA ILE A 103 -0.51 23.05 -31.14
C ILE A 103 0.05 23.30 -29.72
N ASN A 104 -0.77 23.89 -28.85
CA ASN A 104 -0.39 24.18 -27.46
C ASN A 104 -0.06 22.90 -26.66
N VAL A 105 -0.70 21.77 -26.98
CA VAL A 105 -0.41 20.49 -26.33
C VAL A 105 0.98 20.01 -26.73
N ILE A 106 1.31 20.05 -28.02
CA ILE A 106 2.65 19.68 -28.51
C ILE A 106 3.73 20.59 -27.92
N GLN A 107 3.49 21.89 -27.84
CA GLN A 107 4.43 22.84 -27.21
C GLN A 107 4.69 22.50 -25.74
N LYS A 108 3.64 22.16 -24.97
CA LYS A 108 3.77 21.73 -23.57
C LYS A 108 4.54 20.41 -23.44
N ILE A 109 4.32 19.48 -24.36
CA ILE A 109 5.03 18.20 -24.38
C ILE A 109 6.52 18.41 -24.66
N GLU A 110 6.86 19.24 -25.65
CA GLU A 110 8.25 19.59 -25.97
C GLU A 110 8.92 20.39 -24.83
N SER A 111 8.15 21.12 -24.01
CA SER A 111 8.66 21.80 -22.81
C SER A 111 8.77 20.89 -21.58
N GLY A 112 8.38 19.62 -21.67
CA GLY A 112 8.51 18.63 -20.58
C GLY A 112 7.26 18.41 -19.73
N SER A 113 6.10 18.96 -20.10
CA SER A 113 4.83 18.62 -19.46
C SER A 113 4.41 17.21 -19.84
N ILE A 114 4.05 16.39 -18.85
CA ILE A 114 3.61 15.01 -19.05
C ILE A 114 2.17 15.02 -19.60
N PRO A 115 1.93 14.53 -20.82
CA PRO A 115 0.59 14.48 -21.41
C PRO A 115 -0.16 13.20 -21.00
N GLN A 116 -1.41 13.08 -21.46
CA GLN A 116 -2.17 11.83 -21.29
C GLN A 116 -1.59 10.68 -22.12
N ASP A 117 -1.68 9.45 -21.61
CA ASP A 117 -1.22 8.23 -22.27
C ASP A 117 -1.77 8.03 -23.68
N SER A 118 -3.00 8.49 -23.94
CA SER A 118 -3.60 8.45 -25.28
C SER A 118 -2.81 9.27 -26.29
N VAL A 119 -2.28 10.42 -25.88
CA VAL A 119 -1.45 11.29 -26.73
C VAL A 119 -0.07 10.69 -26.90
N LEU A 120 0.52 10.12 -25.84
CA LEU A 120 1.82 9.42 -25.92
C LEU A 120 1.77 8.29 -26.95
N LYS A 121 0.76 7.42 -26.89
CA LYS A 121 0.60 6.31 -27.86
C LYS A 121 0.47 6.79 -29.30
N LYS A 122 -0.18 7.93 -29.55
CA LYS A 122 -0.25 8.53 -30.89
C LYS A 122 1.12 9.04 -31.34
N ILE A 123 1.86 9.70 -30.46
CA ILE A 123 3.21 10.21 -30.73
C ILE A 123 4.15 9.04 -31.05
N GLU A 124 4.12 7.97 -30.24
CA GLU A 124 4.91 6.75 -30.46
C GLU A 124 4.67 6.17 -31.85
N LYS A 125 3.40 6.05 -32.27
CA LYS A 125 3.03 5.54 -33.60
C LYS A 125 3.51 6.42 -34.75
N ILE A 126 3.40 7.75 -34.61
CA ILE A 126 3.70 8.70 -35.70
C ILE A 126 5.21 8.95 -35.82
N LEU A 127 5.90 9.04 -34.69
CA LEU A 127 7.35 9.24 -34.66
C LEU A 127 8.13 7.92 -34.72
N GLU A 128 7.47 6.77 -34.54
CA GLU A 128 8.08 5.43 -34.47
C GLU A 128 9.11 5.35 -33.33
N LEU A 129 8.69 5.82 -32.15
CA LEU A 129 9.50 5.88 -30.94
C LEU A 129 8.87 5.02 -29.85
N GLN A 130 9.72 4.50 -28.96
CA GLN A 130 9.30 3.94 -27.69
C GLN A 130 9.52 5.01 -26.61
N LEU A 131 8.41 5.56 -26.08
CA LEU A 131 8.40 6.55 -25.00
C LEU A 131 8.09 5.88 -23.65
N MET A 132 7.30 4.81 -23.67
CA MET A 132 7.02 3.97 -22.51
C MET A 132 8.07 2.87 -22.34
N MET A 133 8.54 2.67 -21.11
CA MET A 133 9.47 1.62 -20.71
C MET A 133 8.80 0.72 -19.69
N GLU A 134 8.91 -0.59 -19.87
CA GLU A 134 8.53 -1.59 -18.87
C GLU A 134 9.54 -1.54 -17.72
N ILE A 135 9.04 -1.30 -16.50
CA ILE A 135 9.86 -1.42 -15.31
C ILE A 135 10.03 -2.91 -15.02
N SER A 136 11.14 -3.50 -15.44
CA SER A 136 11.61 -4.69 -14.76
C SER A 136 12.15 -4.25 -13.40
N SER A 137 11.49 -4.63 -12.32
CA SER A 137 11.95 -4.31 -10.95
C SER A 137 13.22 -5.12 -10.62
N SER A 138 14.36 -4.79 -11.24
CA SER A 138 15.63 -5.48 -11.02
C SER A 138 16.37 -5.02 -9.74
N ASN A 139 15.81 -4.06 -8.99
CA ASN A 139 16.50 -3.43 -7.87
C ASN A 139 15.97 -3.82 -6.49
N ASN A 140 15.24 -4.93 -6.38
CA ASN A 140 15.01 -5.51 -5.05
C ASN A 140 16.25 -6.35 -4.68
N ARG A 141 17.33 -5.69 -4.24
CA ARG A 141 18.41 -6.40 -3.55
C ARG A 141 17.84 -6.88 -2.23
N MET A 142 17.51 -8.17 -2.15
CA MET A 142 17.34 -8.83 -0.87
C MET A 142 18.63 -8.60 -0.08
N ILE A 143 18.54 -7.79 0.97
CA ILE A 143 19.59 -7.72 1.99
C ILE A 143 19.52 -9.09 2.66
N GLY A 144 20.45 -9.98 2.27
CA GLY A 144 20.61 -11.26 2.95
C GLY A 144 20.80 -10.95 4.43
N LYS A 145 20.03 -11.61 5.30
CA LYS A 145 20.30 -11.56 6.74
C LYS A 145 21.73 -12.04 6.94
N SER A 146 22.64 -11.13 7.28
CA SER A 146 23.98 -11.51 7.71
C SER A 146 23.83 -12.26 9.02
N ASP A 147 24.21 -13.54 9.02
CA ASP A 147 24.15 -14.44 10.19
C ASP A 147 25.22 -14.09 11.25
N SER A 148 25.91 -12.96 11.09
CA SER A 148 26.74 -12.37 12.14
C SER A 148 25.84 -11.71 13.19
N LYS A 149 25.17 -12.56 13.98
CA LYS A 149 24.57 -12.13 15.24
C LYS A 149 25.74 -11.73 16.16
N GLU A 150 26.10 -10.45 16.17
CA GLU A 150 26.99 -9.93 17.20
C GLU A 150 26.33 -10.22 18.56
N MET A 151 27.05 -10.92 19.44
CA MET A 151 26.52 -11.31 20.73
C MET A 151 26.11 -10.06 21.52
N THR A 152 24.84 -10.01 21.87
CA THR A 152 24.33 -8.93 22.72
C THR A 152 24.49 -9.30 24.18
N ILE A 153 24.60 -8.31 25.06
CA ILE A 153 24.76 -8.51 26.52
C ILE A 153 23.65 -9.42 27.11
N ALA A 154 22.48 -9.47 26.46
CA ALA A 154 21.35 -10.32 26.82
C ALA A 154 21.59 -11.84 26.58
N ASP A 155 22.45 -12.21 25.62
CA ASP A 155 22.73 -13.61 25.30
C ASP A 155 23.61 -14.28 26.40
N ILE A 156 24.35 -13.49 27.18
CA ILE A 156 25.21 -13.98 28.28
C ILE A 156 24.41 -14.55 29.45
N SER A 157 23.20 -14.04 29.69
CA SER A 157 22.32 -14.51 30.77
C SER A 157 21.67 -15.87 30.51
N GLU A 158 21.60 -16.32 29.26
CA GLU A 158 21.01 -17.62 28.91
C GLU A 158 21.99 -18.77 29.15
N GLU A 159 23.29 -18.59 28.89
CA GLU A 159 24.29 -19.67 29.07
C GLU A 159 24.55 -20.08 30.52
N VAL A 160 24.23 -19.21 31.49
CA VAL A 160 24.45 -19.52 32.92
C VAL A 160 23.38 -20.46 33.47
N ASN A 161 22.20 -20.53 32.85
CA ASN A 161 21.07 -21.34 33.34
C ASN A 161 21.03 -22.78 32.77
N ASP A 162 21.83 -23.11 31.75
CA ASP A 162 21.78 -24.43 31.10
C ASP A 162 22.76 -25.48 31.68
N ARG A 163 23.33 -25.25 32.86
CA ARG A 163 24.10 -26.28 33.58
C ARG A 163 23.22 -27.29 34.35
N ASP A 164 21.91 -27.24 34.16
CA ASP A 164 20.97 -28.05 34.93
C ASP A 164 20.61 -29.41 34.29
N ILE A 165 21.25 -30.45 34.85
CA ILE A 165 20.77 -31.83 35.06
C ILE A 165 20.31 -32.60 33.82
N VAL A 166 21.24 -33.40 33.26
CA VAL A 166 20.94 -34.46 32.28
C VAL A 166 20.05 -35.54 32.92
N LYS A 167 18.72 -35.42 32.77
CA LYS A 167 17.78 -36.52 33.09
C LYS A 167 17.87 -37.60 32.00
N LYS A 168 18.55 -38.72 32.29
CA LYS A 168 18.60 -39.90 31.41
C LYS A 168 17.18 -40.40 31.09
N ARG A 169 16.71 -40.22 29.86
CA ARG A 169 15.42 -40.76 29.37
C ARG A 169 15.49 -42.29 29.30
N LYS A 170 14.72 -43.00 30.15
CA LYS A 170 14.54 -44.46 30.03
C LYS A 170 13.91 -44.79 28.67
N LYS A 171 14.58 -45.57 27.83
CA LYS A 171 14.04 -46.06 26.55
C LYS A 171 12.80 -46.93 26.82
N LYS A 172 11.63 -46.52 26.33
CA LYS A 172 10.43 -47.38 26.28
C LYS A 172 10.70 -48.52 25.30
N MET A 173 10.72 -49.76 25.78
CA MET A 173 10.76 -50.95 24.93
C MET A 173 9.49 -51.01 24.06
N ARG A 174 9.64 -51.41 22.79
CA ARG A 174 8.53 -51.64 21.86
C ARG A 174 7.77 -52.90 22.31
N ARG A 175 6.47 -52.78 22.58
CA ARG A 175 5.61 -53.95 22.79
C ARG A 175 5.52 -54.74 21.48
N LEU A 176 5.90 -56.02 21.51
CA LEU A 176 5.69 -56.96 20.42
C LEU A 176 4.17 -57.07 20.16
N GLY A 177 3.74 -56.72 18.96
CA GLY A 177 2.33 -56.73 18.56
C GLY A 177 1.81 -58.16 18.38
N VAL A 178 0.60 -58.40 18.86
CA VAL A 178 -0.16 -59.63 18.63
C VAL A 178 -0.72 -59.58 17.21
N SER A 179 -0.40 -60.57 16.38
CA SER A 179 -0.90 -60.73 15.02
C SER A 179 -2.41 -61.00 15.04
N ARG A 180 -3.20 -60.10 14.44
CA ARG A 180 -4.62 -60.35 14.15
C ARG A 180 -4.72 -61.33 12.98
N GLY A 181 -5.00 -62.60 13.30
CA GLY A 181 -5.30 -63.63 12.31
C GLY A 181 -6.53 -63.27 11.47
N LYS A 182 -6.41 -63.41 10.15
CA LYS A 182 -7.55 -63.30 9.22
C LYS A 182 -8.48 -64.50 9.41
N THR A 183 -9.78 -64.22 9.49
CA THR A 183 -10.87 -65.20 9.40
C THR A 183 -10.91 -65.82 7.99
N ARG A 184 -10.84 -67.16 7.92
CA ARG A 184 -10.98 -67.92 6.66
C ARG A 184 -12.44 -67.88 6.20
N LYS A 185 -12.69 -67.44 4.96
CA LYS A 185 -13.97 -67.61 4.27
C LYS A 185 -14.17 -69.10 3.97
N ARG A 186 -15.27 -69.66 4.46
CA ARG A 186 -15.76 -71.00 4.13
C ARG A 186 -16.45 -70.92 2.77
N SER A 187 -15.89 -71.57 1.75
CA SER A 187 -16.56 -71.81 0.48
C SER A 187 -17.35 -73.11 0.58
N GLU A 188 -18.66 -73.02 0.43
CA GLU A 188 -19.57 -74.15 0.23
C GLU A 188 -19.51 -74.62 -1.23
N ASN A 189 -19.47 -75.94 -1.42
CA ASN A 189 -19.90 -76.74 -2.59
C ASN A 189 -19.93 -78.19 -2.06
N ILE A 190 -21.09 -78.87 -1.95
CA ILE A 190 -21.77 -79.71 -2.97
C ILE A 190 -20.82 -80.85 -3.40
N GLU A 191 -21.01 -82.15 -3.12
CA GLU A 191 -22.18 -83.04 -2.92
C GLU A 191 -22.16 -83.83 -1.60
#